data_AF-F6V2N9-F1
#
_entry.id   AF-F6V2N9-F1
#
_cell.length_a   1.000
_cell.length_b   1.000
_cell.length_c   1.000
_cell.angle_alpha   90.00
_cell.angle_beta   90.00
_cell.angle_gamma   90.00
#
_symmetry.space_group_name_H-M   'P 1'
#
loop_
_entity.id
_entity.type
_entity.pdbx_description
1 polymer ?
#
loop_
_entity_poly.entity_id
_entity_poly.type
_entity_poly.pdbx_seq_one_letter_code
_entity_poly.pdbx_strand_id
1 'polypeptide(L)'
;MNKTFSLANANSWNDTAFWGGEPIWITAEKQGIKTGTYFWVGSETVIDGMLPSAYRRYATADHTYPGLQHRVDTVVNWLANKPTDQEKAMGIRLALLYFYQPDHDGHTFGPESDEVTKRIEQCDKIIGYLIQKLIENNLYDKVNIIITSDHGMAELNQ
;
A
#
# COMPACT_ATOMS: atom_id res chain seq x y z
N MET A 1 -0.35 20.43 -21.78
CA MET A 1 -1.48 19.91 -21.00
C MET A 1 -2.00 21.02 -20.11
N ASN A 2 -3.32 21.27 -20.09
CA ASN A 2 -3.96 22.25 -19.20
C ASN A 2 -4.96 21.52 -18.27
N LYS A 3 -4.47 20.49 -17.58
CA LYS A 3 -5.25 19.68 -16.63
C LYS A 3 -4.66 19.85 -15.23
N THR A 4 -5.51 19.84 -14.21
CA THR A 4 -5.11 19.95 -12.81
C THR A 4 -5.19 18.58 -12.14
N PHE A 5 -4.17 18.22 -11.38
CA PHE A 5 -4.16 17.02 -10.55
C PHE A 5 -4.62 17.33 -9.12
N SER A 6 -5.45 16.47 -8.53
CA SER A 6 -5.84 16.53 -7.11
C SER A 6 -6.17 15.13 -6.61
N LEU A 7 -5.68 14.76 -5.42
CA LEU A 7 -6.00 13.49 -4.77
C LEU A 7 -7.49 13.38 -4.40
N ALA A 8 -8.15 14.51 -4.13
CA ALA A 8 -9.58 14.56 -3.83
C ALA A 8 -10.47 14.35 -5.07
N ASN A 9 -9.89 14.39 -6.27
CA ASN A 9 -10.63 14.20 -7.52
C ASN A 9 -10.25 12.86 -8.17
N ALA A 10 -11.18 11.90 -8.14
CA ALA A 10 -10.98 10.59 -8.75
C ALA A 10 -10.65 10.64 -10.24
N ASN A 11 -11.14 11.65 -10.96
CA ASN A 11 -10.82 11.82 -12.37
C ASN A 11 -9.37 12.23 -12.60
N SER A 12 -8.73 12.90 -11.63
CA SER A 12 -7.34 13.33 -11.77
C SER A 12 -6.37 12.17 -11.62
N TRP A 13 -6.52 11.34 -10.57
CA TRP A 13 -5.59 10.23 -10.37
C TRP A 13 -5.87 9.03 -11.28
N ASN A 14 -7.08 8.86 -11.81
CA ASN A 14 -7.37 7.85 -12.87
C ASN A 14 -6.94 8.29 -14.28
N ASP A 15 -6.59 9.55 -14.49
CA ASP A 15 -6.18 10.04 -15.81
C ASP A 15 -4.73 9.65 -16.08
N THR A 16 -4.56 8.71 -17.00
CA THR A 16 -3.26 8.13 -17.40
C THR A 16 -2.29 9.18 -17.90
N ALA A 17 -2.74 10.35 -18.35
CA ALA A 17 -1.89 11.44 -18.80
C ALA A 17 -1.00 12.03 -17.69
N PHE A 18 -1.34 11.84 -16.41
CA PHE A 18 -0.51 12.27 -15.28
C PHE A 18 0.56 11.24 -14.89
N TRP A 19 0.53 10.04 -15.45
CA TRP A 19 1.41 8.93 -15.09
C TRP A 19 2.40 8.66 -16.22
N GLY A 20 3.64 9.13 -16.05
CA GLY A 20 4.76 8.79 -16.92
C GLY A 20 5.67 7.71 -16.31
N GLY A 21 6.64 7.25 -17.09
CA GLY A 21 7.56 6.18 -16.66
C GLY A 21 6.88 4.81 -16.56
N GLU A 22 7.64 3.82 -16.08
CA GLU A 22 7.15 2.45 -15.88
C GLU A 22 7.26 2.07 -14.39
N PRO A 23 6.14 1.98 -13.66
CA PRO A 23 6.17 1.53 -12.28
C PRO A 23 6.66 0.08 -12.17
N ILE A 24 7.34 -0.25 -11.06
CA ILE A 24 7.96 -1.57 -10.85
C ILE A 24 6.98 -2.75 -11.01
N TRP A 25 5.71 -2.56 -10.64
CA TRP A 25 4.70 -3.60 -10.82
C TRP A 25 4.42 -3.88 -12.30
N ILE A 26 4.44 -2.86 -13.16
CA ILE A 26 4.28 -3.03 -14.62
C ILE A 26 5.51 -3.74 -15.20
N THR A 27 6.72 -3.37 -14.77
CA THR A 27 7.96 -4.05 -15.17
C THR A 27 7.92 -5.55 -14.85
N ALA A 28 7.40 -5.90 -13.67
CA ALA A 28 7.25 -7.29 -13.23
C ALA A 28 6.17 -8.04 -14.04
N GLU A 29 4.99 -7.44 -14.25
CA GLU A 29 3.91 -8.05 -15.04
C GLU A 29 4.34 -8.31 -16.50
N LYS A 30 5.06 -7.36 -17.13
CA LYS A 30 5.63 -7.53 -18.48
C LYS A 30 6.61 -8.71 -18.57
N GLN A 31 7.21 -9.11 -17.45
CA GLN A 31 8.12 -10.26 -17.33
C GLN A 31 7.42 -11.53 -16.82
N GLY A 32 6.09 -11.54 -16.75
CA GLY A 32 5.30 -12.69 -16.31
C GLY A 32 5.27 -12.89 -14.79
N ILE A 33 5.68 -11.89 -14.01
CA ILE A 33 5.66 -11.90 -12.55
C ILE A 33 4.39 -11.20 -12.06
N LYS A 34 3.48 -11.95 -11.45
CA LYS A 34 2.23 -11.38 -10.90
C LYS A 34 2.49 -10.49 -9.70
N THR A 35 1.78 -9.36 -9.65
CA THR A 35 1.96 -8.32 -8.65
C THR A 35 0.67 -8.00 -7.89
N GLY A 36 0.81 -7.68 -6.60
CA GLY A 36 -0.28 -7.34 -5.70
C GLY A 36 -0.04 -5.98 -5.05
N THR A 37 -0.98 -5.05 -5.14
CA THR A 37 -0.83 -3.72 -4.53
C THR A 37 -1.97 -3.43 -3.57
N TYR A 38 -1.64 -3.20 -2.31
CA TYR A 38 -2.57 -2.75 -1.29
C TYR A 38 -2.27 -1.28 -0.97
N PHE A 39 -2.95 -0.41 -1.71
CA PHE A 39 -2.88 1.05 -1.61
C PHE A 39 -1.53 1.65 -2.01
N TRP A 40 -1.09 1.48 -3.26
CA TRP A 40 0.10 2.18 -3.75
C TRP A 40 -0.29 3.26 -4.75
N VAL A 41 0.33 4.43 -4.65
CA VAL A 41 0.02 5.58 -5.51
C VAL A 41 0.18 5.19 -6.99
N GLY A 42 -0.89 5.34 -7.77
CA GLY A 42 -0.95 4.98 -9.19
C GLY A 42 -1.29 3.52 -9.49
N SER A 43 -1.36 2.63 -8.49
CA SER A 43 -1.60 1.19 -8.71
C SER A 43 -3.04 0.84 -9.07
N GLU A 44 -3.96 1.79 -8.89
CA GLU A 44 -5.36 1.69 -9.32
C GLU A 44 -5.63 2.34 -10.68
N THR A 45 -4.60 2.95 -11.28
CA THR A 45 -4.67 3.60 -12.60
C THR A 45 -4.07 2.71 -13.67
N VAL A 46 -4.71 2.66 -14.84
CA VAL A 46 -4.18 1.93 -16.00
C VAL A 46 -2.95 2.66 -16.54
N ILE A 47 -1.76 2.15 -16.31
CA ILE A 47 -0.49 2.74 -16.79
C ILE A 47 0.07 1.81 -17.86
N ASP A 48 0.43 2.35 -19.03
CA ASP A 48 0.82 1.55 -20.21
C ASP A 48 -0.19 0.47 -20.61
N GLY A 49 -1.49 0.73 -20.38
CA GLY A 49 -2.56 -0.24 -20.67
C GLY A 49 -2.63 -1.41 -19.69
N MET A 50 -1.90 -1.36 -18.58
CA MET A 50 -1.76 -2.46 -17.62
C MET A 50 -2.14 -2.02 -16.19
N LEU A 51 -2.55 -3.02 -15.39
CA LEU A 51 -2.79 -2.94 -13.95
C LEU A 51 -2.04 -4.08 -13.26
N PRO A 52 -1.76 -3.99 -11.95
CA PRO A 52 -1.32 -5.13 -11.17
C PRO A 52 -2.31 -6.30 -11.27
N SER A 53 -1.80 -7.54 -11.20
CA SER A 53 -2.63 -8.76 -11.14
C SER A 53 -3.65 -8.74 -9.99
N ALA A 54 -3.33 -8.08 -8.88
CA ALA A 54 -4.25 -7.77 -7.79
C ALA A 54 -4.02 -6.35 -7.27
N TYR A 55 -5.09 -5.60 -7.04
CA TYR A 55 -4.97 -4.28 -6.43
C TYR A 55 -6.16 -3.95 -5.53
N ARG A 56 -5.97 -2.97 -4.64
CA ARG A 56 -7.02 -2.37 -3.82
C ARG A 56 -7.06 -0.87 -4.06
N ARG A 57 -8.27 -0.37 -4.29
CA ARG A 57 -8.53 1.06 -4.47
C ARG A 57 -8.46 1.78 -3.15
N TYR A 58 -7.76 2.92 -3.10
CA TYR A 58 -7.56 3.65 -1.87
C TYR A 58 -8.88 4.14 -1.28
N ALA A 59 -9.73 4.74 -2.10
CA ALA A 59 -11.06 5.20 -1.70
C ALA A 59 -12.11 4.09 -1.91
N THR A 60 -12.77 3.69 -0.83
CA THR A 60 -14.07 3.00 -0.89
C THR A 60 -15.19 4.04 -0.98
N ALA A 61 -16.34 3.68 -1.56
CA ALA A 61 -17.46 4.61 -1.75
C ALA A 61 -18.00 5.24 -0.45
N ASP A 62 -17.68 4.64 0.70
CA ASP A 62 -18.09 5.03 2.04
C ASP A 62 -16.94 5.65 2.87
N HIS A 63 -15.75 5.85 2.28
CA HIS A 63 -14.53 6.31 2.97
C HIS A 63 -14.11 5.45 4.18
N THR A 64 -14.56 4.20 4.24
CA THR A 64 -14.12 3.26 5.28
C THR A 64 -12.85 2.55 4.83
N TYR A 65 -11.77 2.76 5.58
CA TYR A 65 -10.52 2.07 5.32
C TYR A 65 -10.48 0.76 6.12
N PRO A 66 -10.17 -0.38 5.49
CA PRO A 66 -9.94 -1.59 6.23
C PRO A 66 -8.83 -1.41 7.27
N GLY A 67 -9.04 -2.00 8.44
CA GLY A 67 -8.06 -1.98 9.54
C GLY A 67 -6.70 -2.52 9.10
N LEU A 68 -5.64 -2.04 9.74
CA LEU A 68 -4.25 -2.30 9.33
C LEU A 68 -3.94 -3.82 9.24
N GLN A 69 -4.47 -4.62 10.18
CA GLN A 69 -4.31 -6.08 10.17
C GLN A 69 -4.96 -6.75 8.95
N HIS A 70 -6.14 -6.29 8.53
CA HIS A 70 -6.80 -6.86 7.35
C HIS A 70 -5.97 -6.63 6.07
N ARG A 71 -5.29 -5.48 5.98
CA ARG A 71 -4.38 -5.20 4.85
C ARG A 71 -3.20 -6.18 4.83
N VAL A 72 -2.60 -6.42 6.01
CA VAL A 72 -1.56 -7.42 6.20
C VAL A 72 -2.05 -8.81 5.81
N ASP A 73 -3.19 -9.24 6.33
CA ASP A 73 -3.75 -10.57 6.05
C ASP A 73 -3.98 -10.79 4.55
N THR A 74 -4.48 -9.76 3.86
CA THR A 74 -4.70 -9.82 2.41
C THR A 74 -3.39 -10.04 1.65
N VAL A 75 -2.36 -9.26 1.97
CA VAL A 75 -1.05 -9.37 1.32
C VAL A 75 -0.38 -10.72 1.63
N VAL A 76 -0.46 -11.19 2.87
CA VAL A 76 0.08 -12.50 3.24
C VAL A 76 -0.66 -13.62 2.52
N ASN A 77 -1.99 -13.54 2.39
CA ASN A 77 -2.78 -14.52 1.66
C ASN A 77 -2.41 -14.58 0.16
N TRP A 78 -2.17 -13.42 -0.46
CA TRP A 78 -1.66 -13.34 -1.83
C TRP A 78 -0.33 -14.08 -2.00
N LEU A 79 0.63 -13.83 -1.09
CA LEU A 79 1.96 -14.46 -1.11
C LEU A 79 1.90 -15.95 -0.77
N ALA A 80 0.97 -16.35 0.11
CA ALA A 80 0.79 -17.73 0.55
C ALA A 80 -0.05 -18.59 -0.41
N ASN A 81 -0.58 -18.02 -1.49
CA ASN A 81 -1.55 -18.66 -2.40
C ASN A 81 -2.79 -19.20 -1.65
N LYS A 82 -3.31 -18.41 -0.72
CA LYS A 82 -4.49 -18.76 0.10
C LYS A 82 -5.69 -17.90 -0.32
N PRO A 83 -6.43 -18.29 -1.36
CA PRO A 83 -7.59 -17.52 -1.78
C PRO A 83 -8.69 -17.59 -0.71
N THR A 84 -9.46 -16.52 -0.59
CA THR A 84 -10.68 -16.43 0.22
C THR A 84 -11.87 -16.15 -0.70
N ASP A 85 -13.09 -16.22 -0.15
CA ASP A 85 -14.30 -15.85 -0.90
C ASP A 85 -14.25 -14.41 -1.43
N GLN A 86 -13.58 -13.52 -0.67
CA GLN A 86 -13.43 -12.10 -0.98
C GLN A 86 -12.19 -11.79 -1.82
N GLU A 87 -11.16 -12.65 -1.77
CA GLU A 87 -9.88 -12.40 -2.42
C GLU A 87 -9.31 -13.64 -3.08
N LYS A 88 -9.37 -13.70 -4.41
CA LYS A 88 -9.03 -14.89 -5.18
C LYS A 88 -7.64 -14.84 -5.81
N ALA A 89 -6.93 -13.72 -5.75
CA ALA A 89 -5.61 -13.61 -6.37
C ALA A 89 -4.59 -14.53 -5.69
N MET A 90 -3.77 -15.14 -6.53
CA MET A 90 -2.74 -16.10 -6.14
C MET A 90 -1.55 -15.95 -7.10
N GLY A 91 -0.40 -16.45 -6.65
CA GLY A 91 0.86 -16.45 -7.38
C GLY A 91 1.55 -15.09 -7.36
N ILE A 92 1.16 -14.20 -6.46
CA ILE A 92 1.78 -12.88 -6.31
C ILE A 92 3.22 -13.06 -5.83
N ARG A 93 4.17 -12.41 -6.52
CA ARG A 93 5.61 -12.48 -6.23
C ARG A 93 6.24 -11.13 -5.93
N LEU A 94 5.54 -10.03 -6.21
CA LEU A 94 5.84 -8.69 -5.74
C LEU A 94 4.59 -8.13 -5.10
N ALA A 95 4.67 -7.75 -3.82
CA ALA A 95 3.58 -7.12 -3.10
C ALA A 95 3.99 -5.74 -2.59
N LEU A 96 3.08 -4.78 -2.71
CA LEU A 96 3.22 -3.42 -2.20
C LEU A 96 2.13 -3.18 -1.16
N LEU A 97 2.50 -2.68 0.02
CA LEU A 97 1.58 -2.48 1.16
C LEU A 97 1.83 -1.11 1.77
N TYR A 98 0.77 -0.32 1.90
CA TYR A 98 0.83 1.03 2.44
C TYR A 98 -0.05 1.24 3.66
N PHE A 99 0.48 2.06 4.57
CA PHE A 99 -0.21 2.59 5.73
C PHE A 99 -0.05 4.12 5.75
N TYR A 100 -1.13 4.83 6.06
CA TYR A 100 -1.15 6.29 6.16
C TYR A 100 -0.60 6.82 7.49
N GLN A 101 -0.10 5.93 8.34
CA GLN A 101 0.44 6.23 9.65
C GLN A 101 1.96 6.02 9.65
N PRO A 102 2.74 6.85 10.38
CA PRO A 102 2.30 7.86 11.35
C PRO A 102 2.02 9.26 10.77
N ASP A 103 2.05 9.43 9.45
CA ASP A 103 1.88 10.73 8.78
C ASP A 103 0.64 11.51 9.25
N HIS A 104 -0.53 10.85 9.28
CA HIS A 104 -1.77 11.48 9.70
C HIS A 104 -1.74 12.02 11.13
N ASP A 105 -1.20 11.26 12.09
CA ASP A 105 -1.04 11.74 13.46
C ASP A 105 0.03 12.84 13.54
N GLY A 106 1.11 12.76 12.75
CA GLY A 106 2.12 13.81 12.66
C GLY A 106 1.56 15.14 12.18
N HIS A 107 0.69 15.13 11.18
CA HIS A 107 -0.03 16.33 10.73
C HIS A 107 -1.03 16.86 11.75
N THR A 108 -1.63 15.99 12.57
CA THR A 108 -2.70 16.36 13.50
C THR A 108 -2.15 16.91 14.82
N PHE A 109 -1.07 16.32 15.34
CA PHE A 109 -0.56 16.58 16.69
C PHE A 109 0.86 17.16 16.72
N GLY A 110 1.57 17.17 15.59
CA GLY A 110 2.97 17.57 15.50
C GLY A 110 3.91 16.38 15.67
N PRO A 111 5.06 16.33 14.95
CA PRO A 111 5.99 15.19 14.96
C PRO A 111 6.57 14.84 16.34
N GLU A 112 6.64 15.78 17.29
CA GLU A 112 7.21 15.56 18.63
C GLU A 112 6.17 15.18 19.70
N SER A 113 4.93 14.85 19.29
CA SER A 113 3.85 14.59 20.24
C SER A 113 3.83 13.16 20.82
N ASP A 114 3.19 13.02 21.99
CA ASP A 114 2.93 11.71 22.61
C ASP A 114 2.02 10.83 21.74
N GLU A 115 1.09 11.43 21.00
CA GLU A 115 0.21 10.74 20.05
C GLU A 115 1.00 10.11 18.91
N VAL A 116 1.97 10.84 18.34
CA VAL A 116 2.86 10.31 17.30
C VAL A 116 3.71 9.17 17.86
N THR A 117 4.25 9.32 19.08
CA THR A 117 4.99 8.24 19.75
C THR A 117 4.14 6.98 19.90
N LYS A 118 2.91 7.12 20.42
CA LYS A 118 1.96 6.00 20.52
C LYS A 118 1.60 5.42 19.16
N ARG A 119 1.52 6.24 18.11
CA ARG A 119 1.24 5.75 16.77
C ARG A 119 2.40 4.94 16.20
N ILE A 120 3.64 5.37 16.43
CA ILE A 120 4.84 4.62 16.04
C ILE A 120 4.84 3.24 16.70
N GLU A 121 4.52 3.14 18.00
CA GLU A 121 4.38 1.84 18.68
C GLU A 121 3.30 0.95 18.05
N GLN A 122 2.22 1.53 17.55
CA GLN A 122 1.18 0.77 16.83
C GLN A 122 1.65 0.31 15.46
N CYS A 123 2.39 1.14 14.72
CA CYS A 123 3.01 0.76 13.45
C CYS A 123 4.00 -0.39 13.65
N ASP A 124 4.83 -0.33 14.69
CA ASP A 124 5.75 -1.41 15.07
C ASP A 124 5.00 -2.73 15.35
N LYS A 125 3.90 -2.68 16.12
CA LYS A 125 3.03 -3.84 16.35
C LYS A 125 2.45 -4.43 15.06
N ILE A 126 2.12 -3.59 14.07
CA ILE A 126 1.63 -4.06 12.76
C ILE A 126 2.74 -4.70 11.94
N ILE A 127 3.97 -4.17 11.99
CA ILE A 127 5.13 -4.82 11.37
C ILE A 127 5.38 -6.18 12.05
N GLY A 128 5.37 -6.24 13.38
CA GLY A 128 5.46 -7.48 14.14
C GLY A 128 4.36 -8.48 13.74
N TYR A 129 3.12 -8.01 13.56
CA TYR A 129 2.02 -8.83 13.06
C TYR A 129 2.29 -9.36 11.66
N LEU A 130 2.78 -8.55 10.72
CA LEU A 130 3.20 -9.00 9.39
C LEU A 130 4.25 -10.11 9.47
N ILE A 131 5.30 -9.93 10.27
CA ILE A 131 6.33 -10.94 10.47
C ILE A 131 5.73 -12.24 11.03
N GLN A 132 4.89 -12.14 12.06
CA GLN A 132 4.21 -13.29 12.65
C GLN A 132 3.37 -14.05 11.63
N LYS A 133 2.58 -13.34 10.81
CA LYS A 133 1.79 -13.96 9.74
C LYS A 133 2.67 -14.62 8.68
N LEU A 134 3.82 -14.04 8.32
CA LEU A 134 4.75 -14.67 7.39
C LEU A 134 5.36 -15.95 7.97
N ILE A 135 5.72 -15.98 9.26
CA ILE A 135 6.21 -17.17 9.97
C ILE A 135 5.14 -18.27 9.96
N GLU A 136 3.90 -17.97 10.36
CA GLU A 136 2.77 -18.90 10.36
C GLU A 136 2.48 -19.53 8.99
N ASN A 137 2.85 -18.83 7.92
CA ASN A 137 2.66 -19.28 6.54
C ASN A 137 3.94 -19.89 5.93
N ASN A 138 5.01 -20.09 6.71
CA ASN A 138 6.31 -20.60 6.24
C ASN A 138 6.91 -19.75 5.10
N LEU A 139 6.72 -18.43 5.19
CA LEU A 139 7.15 -17.43 4.20
C LEU A 139 8.28 -16.53 4.70
N TYR A 140 8.53 -16.43 6.00
CA TYR A 140 9.48 -15.47 6.56
C TYR A 140 10.87 -15.56 5.92
N ASP A 141 11.44 -16.77 5.81
CA ASP A 141 12.77 -16.97 5.19
C ASP A 141 12.75 -16.97 3.64
N LYS A 142 11.59 -16.70 3.02
CA LYS A 142 11.39 -16.75 1.55
C LYS A 142 11.01 -15.40 0.96
N VAL A 143 10.56 -14.46 1.79
CA VAL A 143 10.10 -13.13 1.37
C VAL A 143 11.18 -12.12 1.73
N ASN A 144 11.67 -11.40 0.72
CA ASN A 144 12.49 -10.22 0.95
C ASN A 144 11.57 -9.06 1.33
N ILE A 145 11.80 -8.46 2.49
CA ILE A 145 10.98 -7.37 3.01
C ILE A 145 11.78 -6.07 2.95
N ILE A 146 11.19 -5.05 2.35
CA ILE A 146 11.69 -3.67 2.39
C ILE A 146 10.67 -2.84 3.14
N ILE A 147 11.10 -2.22 4.24
CA ILE A 147 10.30 -1.28 5.01
C ILE A 147 10.88 0.11 4.74
N THR A 148 10.03 1.04 4.31
CA THR A 148 10.43 2.40 3.95
C THR A 148 9.30 3.38 4.27
N SER A 149 9.63 4.67 4.33
CA SER A 149 8.67 5.78 4.24
C SER A 149 8.88 6.53 2.93
N ASP A 150 7.91 7.37 2.57
CA ASP A 150 7.96 8.33 1.48
C ASP A 150 8.69 9.63 1.89
N HIS A 151 8.51 10.07 3.14
CA HIS A 151 9.20 11.24 3.69
C HIS A 151 9.31 11.20 5.23
N GLY A 152 9.85 12.28 5.81
CA GLY A 152 9.81 12.58 7.24
C GLY A 152 8.73 13.62 7.57
N MET A 153 8.72 14.16 8.79
CA MET A 153 7.77 15.18 9.22
C MET A 153 8.51 16.31 9.94
N ALA A 154 8.02 17.55 9.82
CA ALA A 154 8.60 18.72 10.47
C ALA A 154 7.52 19.53 11.19
N GLU A 155 7.88 20.08 12.35
CA GLU A 155 7.02 21.01 13.09
C GLU A 155 6.82 22.28 12.28
N LEU A 156 5.58 22.80 12.26
CA LEU A 156 5.27 24.07 11.64
C LEU A 156 5.00 25.08 12.76
N ASN A 157 5.78 26.16 12.80
CA ASN A 157 5.45 27.30 13.65
C ASN A 157 4.12 27.89 13.12
N GLN A 158 3.04 27.74 13.90
CA GLN A 158 1.77 28.43 13.65
C GLN A 158 1.76 29.81 14.30
#